data_AF-A0A1Q7WXW7-F1
#
_entry.id   AF-A0A1Q7WXW7-F1
#
_cell.length_a   1.000
_cell.length_b   1.000
_cell.length_c   1.000
_cell.angle_alpha   90.00
_cell.angle_beta   90.00
_cell.angle_gamma   90.00
#
_symmetry.space_group_name_H-M   'P 1'
#
loop_
_entity.id
_entity.type
_entity.pdbx_description
1 polymer ?
#
loop_
_entity_poly.entity_id
_entity_poly.type
_entity_poly.pdbx_seq_one_letter_code
_entity_poly.pdbx_strand_id
1 'polypeptide(L)'
;MVGSLYNGQDTPNEGSGLFDNGKVKRRGFISRKGHQFIFFDDANKSGVAFISSDGNLKISLNETNSEIHISSQGKVHVESQQDMTLESQGNLKLSAQQGITLEAQTNLDLKGGSGATLDGGPQLEVKASGQLKVSGAMVDVNNGALQVM
;
A
#
# COMPACT_ATOMS: atom_id res chain seq x y z
N MET A 1 -29.19 20.89 1.28
CA MET A 1 -29.68 19.86 0.33
C MET A 1 -30.17 18.67 1.14
N VAL A 2 -31.47 18.38 1.09
CA VAL A 2 -32.07 17.13 1.55
C VAL A 2 -32.61 16.47 0.29
N GLY A 3 -31.79 15.67 -0.41
CA GLY A 3 -32.09 15.32 -1.80
C GLY A 3 -31.21 14.24 -2.42
N SER A 4 -30.65 13.36 -1.60
CA SER A 4 -29.92 12.16 -2.08
C SER A 4 -30.62 10.88 -1.62
N LEU A 5 -31.94 10.93 -1.44
CA LEU A 5 -32.73 9.76 -1.05
C LEU A 5 -33.28 9.12 -2.33
N TYR A 6 -32.87 7.89 -2.55
CA TYR A 6 -33.39 6.94 -3.53
C TYR A 6 -34.90 7.10 -3.73
N ASN A 7 -35.33 7.27 -4.98
CA ASN A 7 -36.68 7.71 -5.34
C ASN A 7 -37.71 6.57 -5.43
N GLY A 8 -37.44 5.43 -4.78
CA GLY A 8 -38.31 4.24 -4.82
C GLY A 8 -38.31 3.48 -6.16
N GLN A 9 -37.73 4.04 -7.23
CA GLN A 9 -37.46 3.36 -8.50
C GLN A 9 -35.98 2.97 -8.60
N ASP A 10 -35.07 3.90 -8.27
CA ASP A 10 -33.65 3.65 -8.08
C ASP A 10 -33.41 3.30 -6.62
N THR A 11 -33.28 2.01 -6.29
CA THR A 11 -32.96 1.59 -4.92
C THR A 11 -31.46 1.64 -4.67
N PRO A 12 -31.02 1.94 -3.43
CA PRO A 12 -29.62 1.78 -3.08
C PRO A 12 -29.20 0.33 -3.29
N ASN A 13 -28.10 0.10 -3.98
CA ASN A 13 -27.42 -1.19 -3.88
C ASN A 13 -26.45 -1.17 -2.69
N GLU A 14 -26.98 -0.99 -1.47
CA GLU A 14 -26.15 -1.00 -0.24
C GLU A 14 -25.75 -2.43 0.18
N GLY A 15 -26.21 -3.46 -0.55
CA GLY A 15 -26.06 -4.87 -0.18
C GLY A 15 -27.04 -5.31 0.92
N SER A 16 -26.82 -6.49 1.49
CA SER A 16 -27.61 -7.03 2.59
C SER A 16 -27.06 -6.62 3.98
N GLY A 17 -27.88 -6.78 5.03
CA GLY A 17 -27.43 -6.57 6.42
C GLY A 17 -27.39 -5.10 6.87
N LEU A 18 -28.21 -4.23 6.27
CA LEU A 18 -28.26 -2.80 6.58
C LEU A 18 -28.78 -2.50 7.99
N PHE A 19 -29.57 -3.41 8.55
CA PHE A 19 -30.16 -3.27 9.87
C PHE A 19 -29.97 -4.53 10.72
N ASP A 20 -29.91 -4.34 12.02
CA ASP A 20 -30.01 -5.39 13.03
C ASP A 20 -30.83 -4.88 14.20
N ASN A 21 -31.95 -5.54 14.46
CA ASN A 21 -32.91 -5.18 15.50
C ASN A 21 -33.28 -3.68 15.50
N GLY A 22 -33.53 -3.12 14.30
CA GLY A 22 -33.89 -1.71 14.12
C GLY A 22 -32.73 -0.70 14.15
N LYS A 23 -31.50 -1.14 14.44
CA LYS A 23 -30.30 -0.30 14.37
C LYS A 23 -29.70 -0.35 12.98
N VAL A 24 -29.31 0.80 12.44
CA VAL A 24 -28.54 0.90 11.20
C VAL A 24 -27.14 0.33 11.45
N LYS A 25 -26.71 -0.61 10.61
CA LYS A 25 -25.37 -1.22 10.62
C LYS A 25 -24.49 -0.75 9.47
N ARG A 26 -25.12 -0.23 8.41
CA ARG A 26 -24.42 0.26 7.23
C ARG A 26 -25.27 1.36 6.62
N ARG A 27 -24.60 2.42 6.21
CA ARG A 27 -25.19 3.52 5.46
C ARG A 27 -24.17 4.08 4.48
N GLY A 28 -24.59 4.52 3.31
CA GLY A 28 -23.65 5.11 2.36
C GLY A 28 -24.26 6.07 1.36
N PHE A 29 -23.38 6.74 0.64
CA PHE A 29 -23.71 7.48 -0.57
C PHE A 29 -23.30 6.63 -1.76
N ILE A 30 -24.27 6.26 -2.61
CA ILE A 30 -24.01 5.49 -3.82
C ILE A 30 -24.43 6.35 -5.02
N SER A 31 -23.50 6.55 -5.95
CA SER A 31 -23.79 7.24 -7.21
C SER A 31 -24.69 6.38 -8.12
N ARG A 32 -25.33 6.99 -9.13
CA ARG A 32 -26.10 6.28 -10.16
C ARG A 32 -25.32 5.14 -10.85
N LYS A 33 -23.98 5.28 -10.95
CA LYS A 33 -23.11 4.27 -11.56
C LYS A 33 -22.63 3.20 -10.59
N GLY A 34 -22.96 3.31 -9.30
CA GLY A 34 -22.59 2.31 -8.28
C GLY A 34 -21.32 2.60 -7.47
N HIS A 35 -20.62 3.73 -7.69
CA HIS A 35 -19.52 4.15 -6.81
C HIS A 35 -20.04 4.45 -5.41
N GLN A 36 -19.29 4.06 -4.39
CA GLN A 36 -19.76 3.97 -3.01
C GLN A 36 -18.84 4.73 -2.05
N PHE A 37 -19.45 5.46 -1.12
CA PHE A 37 -18.84 5.93 0.11
C PHE A 37 -19.69 5.43 1.29
N ILE A 38 -19.13 4.58 2.14
CA ILE A 38 -19.90 3.75 3.08
C ILE A 38 -19.35 3.87 4.49
N PHE A 39 -20.26 4.01 5.45
CA PHE A 39 -20.02 3.85 6.88
C PHE A 39 -20.53 2.48 7.32
N PHE A 40 -19.71 1.76 8.09
CA PHE A 40 -20.09 0.53 8.76
C PHE A 40 -20.19 0.82 10.26
N ASP A 41 -21.40 0.72 10.80
CA ASP A 41 -21.73 1.00 12.21
C ASP A 41 -21.94 -0.28 13.03
N ASP A 42 -21.71 -1.47 12.43
CA ASP A 42 -21.70 -2.73 13.18
C ASP A 42 -20.48 -2.74 14.11
N ALA A 43 -20.71 -2.95 15.41
CA ALA A 43 -19.66 -2.95 16.44
C ALA A 43 -18.52 -3.94 16.15
N ASN A 44 -18.79 -5.04 15.44
CA ASN A 44 -17.79 -6.06 15.11
C ASN A 44 -17.15 -5.85 13.72
N LYS A 45 -17.62 -4.86 12.95
CA LYS A 45 -17.15 -4.56 11.59
C LYS A 45 -17.20 -3.04 11.34
N SER A 46 -16.75 -2.25 12.31
CA SER A 46 -16.83 -0.79 12.26
C SER A 46 -15.81 -0.24 11.28
N GLY A 47 -16.16 0.82 10.55
CA GLY A 47 -15.23 1.46 9.65
C GLY A 47 -15.86 2.31 8.56
N VAL A 48 -15.03 2.67 7.59
CA VAL A 48 -15.39 3.52 6.45
C VAL A 48 -14.75 2.98 5.18
N ALA A 49 -15.44 3.04 4.03
CA ALA A 49 -14.84 2.67 2.75
C ALA A 49 -15.26 3.57 1.59
N PHE A 50 -14.33 3.75 0.66
CA PHE A 50 -14.54 4.28 -0.69
C PHE A 50 -14.33 3.15 -1.69
N ILE A 51 -15.33 2.89 -2.53
CA ILE A 51 -15.33 1.73 -3.43
C ILE A 51 -15.79 2.17 -4.82
N SER A 52 -15.02 1.81 -5.84
CA SER A 52 -15.41 1.94 -7.24
C SER A 52 -16.64 1.08 -7.59
N SER A 53 -17.33 1.40 -8.67
CA SER A 53 -18.57 0.72 -9.06
C SER A 53 -18.41 -0.78 -9.36
N ASP A 54 -17.22 -1.19 -9.80
CA ASP A 54 -16.86 -2.58 -10.07
C ASP A 54 -16.17 -3.26 -8.88
N GLY A 55 -15.91 -2.53 -7.79
CA GLY A 55 -15.24 -3.03 -6.60
C GLY A 55 -13.72 -3.20 -6.72
N ASN A 56 -13.12 -2.87 -7.86
CA ASN A 56 -11.72 -3.18 -8.16
C ASN A 56 -10.73 -2.19 -7.54
N LEU A 57 -11.21 -0.99 -7.20
CA LEU A 57 -10.48 0.06 -6.49
C LEU A 57 -11.17 0.31 -5.13
N LYS A 58 -10.40 0.23 -4.05
CA LYS A 58 -10.92 0.37 -2.69
C LYS A 58 -9.91 1.07 -1.77
N ILE A 59 -10.42 1.97 -0.94
CA ILE A 59 -9.74 2.52 0.24
C ILE A 59 -10.67 2.26 1.42
N SER A 60 -10.20 1.61 2.48
CA SER A 60 -11.01 1.36 3.67
C SER A 60 -10.25 1.52 4.97
N LEU A 61 -10.95 2.06 5.96
CA LEU A 61 -10.55 2.12 7.35
C LEU A 61 -11.37 1.05 8.07
N ASN A 62 -10.69 0.04 8.60
CA ASN A 62 -11.27 -1.01 9.42
C ASN A 62 -10.89 -0.72 10.87
N GLU A 63 -11.81 -0.09 11.60
CA GLU A 63 -11.59 0.33 12.98
C GLU A 63 -11.47 -0.88 13.91
N THR A 64 -12.28 -1.92 13.69
CA THR A 64 -12.26 -3.15 14.49
C THR A 64 -10.88 -3.80 14.51
N ASN A 65 -10.17 -3.79 13.39
CA ASN A 65 -8.82 -4.35 13.27
C ASN A 65 -7.70 -3.30 13.32
N SER A 66 -8.03 -2.02 13.46
CA SER A 66 -7.08 -0.90 13.36
C SER A 66 -6.24 -0.94 12.08
N GLU A 67 -6.88 -1.16 10.94
CA GLU A 67 -6.23 -1.36 9.63
C GLU A 67 -6.71 -0.32 8.62
N ILE A 68 -5.78 0.26 7.88
CA ILE A 68 -6.07 0.99 6.63
C ILE A 68 -5.67 0.10 5.47
N HIS A 69 -6.59 -0.14 4.54
CA HIS A 69 -6.35 -0.99 3.37
C HIS A 69 -6.62 -0.20 2.09
N ILE A 70 -5.61 -0.15 1.21
CA ILE A 70 -5.67 0.46 -0.12
C ILE A 70 -5.39 -0.67 -1.13
N SER A 71 -6.34 -0.93 -2.02
CA SER A 71 -6.23 -2.01 -3.01
C SER A 71 -6.73 -1.58 -4.38
N SER A 72 -6.03 -2.03 -5.42
CA SER A 72 -6.35 -1.80 -6.83
C SER A 72 -6.04 -3.06 -7.63
N GLN A 73 -6.95 -3.50 -8.49
CA GLN A 73 -6.62 -4.47 -9.56
C GLN A 73 -5.87 -3.84 -10.74
N GLY A 74 -5.81 -2.50 -10.78
CA GLY A 74 -5.07 -1.74 -11.78
C GLY A 74 -3.78 -1.18 -11.21
N LYS A 75 -3.47 0.07 -11.59
CA LYS A 75 -2.28 0.79 -11.10
C LYS A 75 -2.61 1.56 -9.82
N VAL A 76 -1.58 1.76 -8.98
CA VAL A 76 -1.58 2.74 -7.90
C VAL A 76 -0.40 3.67 -8.17
N HIS A 77 -0.67 4.96 -8.24
CA HIS A 77 0.34 6.01 -8.42
C HIS A 77 0.29 6.95 -7.23
N VAL A 78 1.42 7.14 -6.56
CA VAL A 78 1.54 8.02 -5.41
C VAL A 78 2.68 8.98 -5.71
N GLU A 79 2.37 10.28 -5.77
CA GLU A 79 3.32 11.32 -6.17
C GLU A 79 3.27 12.51 -5.20
N SER A 80 4.43 13.16 -5.03
CA SER A 80 4.56 14.40 -4.29
C SER A 80 5.58 15.29 -5.01
N GLN A 81 5.31 16.60 -5.06
CA GLN A 81 6.27 17.59 -5.57
C GLN A 81 7.29 18.01 -4.49
N GLN A 82 7.00 17.67 -3.25
CA GLN A 82 7.84 17.92 -2.09
C GLN A 82 8.17 16.59 -1.42
N ASP A 83 8.66 16.66 -0.19
CA ASP A 83 9.06 15.49 0.57
C ASP A 83 7.90 14.48 0.72
N MET A 84 8.27 13.20 0.64
CA MET A 84 7.39 12.07 0.93
C MET A 84 8.11 11.17 1.93
N THR A 85 7.45 10.88 3.05
CA THR A 85 8.02 10.09 4.14
C THR A 85 7.16 8.86 4.41
N LEU A 86 7.79 7.69 4.45
CA LEU A 86 7.16 6.42 4.86
C LEU A 86 7.90 5.90 6.08
N GLU A 87 7.24 5.95 7.24
CA GLU A 87 7.80 5.55 8.53
C GLU A 87 6.96 4.46 9.20
N SER A 88 7.63 3.53 9.87
CA SER A 88 7.01 2.48 10.68
C SER A 88 7.87 2.20 11.89
N GLN A 89 7.25 2.13 13.07
CA GLN A 89 7.92 1.67 14.30
C GLN A 89 8.14 0.15 14.30
N GLY A 90 7.25 -0.58 13.63
CA GLY A 90 7.42 -2.01 13.33
C GLY A 90 8.08 -2.21 11.96
N ASN A 91 7.80 -3.35 11.33
CA ASN A 91 8.40 -3.68 10.04
C ASN A 91 7.75 -2.90 8.88
N LEU A 92 8.58 -2.32 8.01
CA LEU A 92 8.17 -1.89 6.68
C LEU A 92 8.60 -2.94 5.65
N LYS A 93 7.65 -3.48 4.87
CA LYS A 93 7.92 -4.51 3.85
C LYS A 93 7.54 -4.01 2.46
N LEU A 94 8.49 -4.06 1.54
CA LEU A 94 8.29 -3.80 0.11
C LEU A 94 8.56 -5.10 -0.66
N SER A 95 7.63 -5.51 -1.52
CA SER A 95 7.76 -6.74 -2.30
C SER A 95 7.03 -6.64 -3.63
N ALA A 96 7.65 -7.11 -4.70
CA ALA A 96 7.05 -7.20 -6.03
C ALA A 96 7.43 -8.53 -6.67
N GLN A 97 6.53 -9.10 -7.49
CA GLN A 97 6.79 -10.36 -8.19
C GLN A 97 7.77 -10.21 -9.36
N GLN A 98 7.74 -9.05 -10.05
CA GLN A 98 8.56 -8.81 -11.23
C GLN A 98 9.85 -8.05 -10.88
N GLY A 99 9.73 -6.93 -10.16
CA GLY A 99 10.89 -6.14 -9.77
C GLY A 99 10.53 -4.91 -8.95
N ILE A 100 11.54 -4.35 -8.29
CA ILE A 100 11.48 -3.07 -7.59
C ILE A 100 12.62 -2.21 -8.14
N THR A 101 12.30 -0.98 -8.51
CA THR A 101 13.28 0.03 -8.94
C THR A 101 13.28 1.17 -7.94
N LEU A 102 14.47 1.47 -7.39
CA LEU A 102 14.71 2.60 -6.50
C LEU A 102 15.73 3.52 -7.17
N GLU A 103 15.32 4.74 -7.46
CA GLU A 103 16.14 5.72 -8.18
C GLU A 103 16.18 7.03 -7.42
N ALA A 104 17.37 7.63 -7.36
CA ALA A 104 17.56 8.98 -6.89
C ALA A 104 18.56 9.69 -7.81
N GLN A 105 18.27 10.93 -8.18
CA GLN A 105 19.12 11.70 -9.10
C GLN A 105 20.42 12.15 -8.45
N THR A 106 20.38 12.45 -7.15
CA THR A 106 21.52 12.95 -6.40
C THR A 106 22.11 11.85 -5.52
N ASN A 107 21.37 11.40 -4.51
CA ASN A 107 21.86 10.44 -3.51
C ASN A 107 20.80 9.39 -3.18
N LEU A 108 21.22 8.14 -3.02
CA LEU A 108 20.43 7.04 -2.47
C LEU A 108 21.15 6.48 -1.24
N ASP A 109 20.59 6.71 -0.05
CA ASP A 109 21.15 6.25 1.23
C ASP A 109 20.35 5.06 1.78
N LEU A 110 21.03 3.93 2.02
CA LEU A 110 20.46 2.72 2.60
C LEU A 110 21.24 2.35 3.87
N LYS A 111 20.59 2.40 5.04
CA LYS A 111 21.23 2.16 6.34
C LYS A 111 20.45 1.16 7.17
N GLY A 112 21.12 0.08 7.58
CA GLY A 112 20.65 -0.83 8.61
C GLY A 112 21.37 -0.56 9.93
N GLY A 113 20.64 -0.32 11.02
CA GLY A 113 21.23 0.01 12.32
C GLY A 113 22.06 -1.13 12.93
N SER A 114 21.58 -2.37 12.80
CA SER A 114 22.28 -3.59 13.24
C SER A 114 22.98 -4.32 12.10
N GLY A 115 22.53 -4.11 10.86
CA GLY A 115 23.08 -4.72 9.66
C GLY A 115 22.14 -4.54 8.47
N ALA A 116 22.67 -4.78 7.26
CA ALA A 116 21.90 -4.81 6.02
C ALA A 116 22.38 -5.99 5.18
N THR A 117 21.44 -6.72 4.59
CA THR A 117 21.72 -7.86 3.71
C THR A 117 21.16 -7.56 2.33
N LEU A 118 21.96 -7.80 1.30
CA LEU A 118 21.55 -7.70 -0.09
C LEU A 118 21.84 -9.04 -0.77
N ASP A 119 20.78 -9.74 -1.16
CA ASP A 119 20.85 -11.07 -1.80
C ASP A 119 20.31 -10.98 -3.22
N GLY A 120 21.19 -11.20 -4.20
CA GLY A 120 20.85 -11.17 -5.63
C GLY A 120 20.46 -12.53 -6.21
N GLY A 121 20.40 -13.59 -5.39
CA GLY A 121 20.25 -14.96 -5.89
C GLY A 121 21.43 -15.35 -6.79
N PRO A 122 21.21 -15.74 -8.07
CA PRO A 122 22.30 -16.14 -8.96
C PRO A 122 23.31 -15.03 -9.30
N GLN A 123 22.90 -13.76 -9.26
CA GLN A 123 23.74 -12.63 -9.65
C GLN A 123 23.41 -11.37 -8.85
N LEU A 124 24.44 -10.73 -8.32
CA LEU A 124 24.38 -9.37 -7.79
C LEU A 124 25.40 -8.51 -8.54
N GLU A 125 24.96 -7.38 -9.10
CA GLU A 125 25.83 -6.45 -9.83
C GLU A 125 25.81 -5.08 -9.17
N VAL A 126 26.99 -4.54 -8.85
CA VAL A 126 27.17 -3.19 -8.28
C VAL A 126 28.13 -2.42 -9.18
N LYS A 127 27.65 -1.34 -9.78
CA LYS A 127 28.41 -0.50 -10.71
C LYS A 127 28.66 0.88 -10.10
N ALA A 128 29.90 1.33 -10.18
CA ALA A 128 30.28 2.72 -9.93
C ALA A 128 31.14 3.21 -11.09
N SER A 129 30.83 4.38 -11.65
CA SER A 129 31.65 5.01 -12.70
C SER A 129 32.93 5.65 -12.14
N GLY A 130 32.86 6.08 -10.87
CA GLY A 130 33.99 6.55 -10.09
C GLY A 130 34.50 5.47 -9.14
N GLN A 131 34.67 5.85 -7.87
CA GLN A 131 35.14 4.92 -6.85
C GLN A 131 34.00 4.09 -6.27
N LEU A 132 34.19 2.76 -6.24
CA LEU A 132 33.45 1.87 -5.34
C LEU A 132 34.28 1.70 -4.06
N LYS A 133 33.75 2.17 -2.92
CA LYS A 133 34.39 2.00 -1.61
C LYS A 133 33.62 0.98 -0.79
N VAL A 134 34.29 -0.11 -0.41
CA VAL A 134 33.81 -1.11 0.54
C VAL A 134 34.72 -1.04 1.76
N SER A 135 34.14 -0.92 2.95
CA SER A 135 34.91 -0.78 4.19
C SER A 135 34.25 -1.56 5.32
N GLY A 136 35.06 -2.32 6.05
CA GLY A 136 34.65 -3.11 7.20
C GLY A 136 35.90 -3.65 7.89
N ALA A 137 35.78 -4.06 9.16
CA ALA A 137 36.90 -4.69 9.87
C ALA A 137 37.34 -6.00 9.19
N MET A 138 36.41 -6.67 8.51
CA MET A 138 36.64 -7.88 7.71
C MET A 138 35.77 -7.81 6.45
N VAL A 139 36.33 -8.24 5.32
CA VAL A 139 35.60 -8.47 4.06
C VAL A 139 35.90 -9.91 3.66
N ASP A 140 34.89 -10.77 3.67
CA ASP A 140 34.99 -12.15 3.22
C ASP A 140 34.52 -12.25 1.76
N VAL A 141 35.37 -12.78 0.89
CA VAL A 141 35.09 -12.99 -0.52
C VAL A 141 35.27 -14.48 -0.80
N ASN A 142 34.19 -15.24 -0.70
CA ASN A 142 34.23 -16.69 -0.66
C ASN A 142 33.83 -17.32 -1.99
N ASN A 143 34.72 -17.26 -2.99
CA ASN A 143 35.03 -18.32 -3.98
C ASN A 143 36.14 -17.79 -4.93
N GLY A 144 36.91 -18.67 -5.59
CA GLY A 144 38.14 -18.38 -6.35
C GLY A 144 38.07 -17.49 -7.61
N ALA A 145 37.20 -16.49 -7.66
CA ALA A 145 36.86 -15.68 -8.83
C ALA A 145 37.14 -14.17 -8.66
N LEU A 146 38.03 -13.76 -7.75
CA LEU A 146 38.53 -12.38 -7.79
C LEU A 146 39.41 -12.23 -9.04
N GLN A 147 38.80 -11.85 -10.15
CA GLN A 147 39.51 -11.43 -11.34
C GLN A 147 39.73 -9.92 -11.26
N VAL A 148 40.91 -9.52 -10.78
CA VAL A 148 41.36 -8.13 -10.92
C VAL A 148 41.93 -8.00 -12.33
N MET A 149 41.28 -7.21 -13.18
CA MET A 149 41.81 -6.77 -14.48
C MET A 149 42.40 -5.36 -14.35
#